data_AF-A0A448XP79-F1
#
_entry.id   AF-A0A448XP79-F1
#
_cell.length_a   1.000
_cell.length_b   1.000
_cell.length_c   1.000
_cell.angle_alpha   90.00
_cell.angle_beta   90.00
_cell.angle_gamma   90.00
#
_symmetry.space_group_name_H-M   'P 1'
#
loop_
_entity.id
_entity.type
_entity.pdbx_description
1 polymer ?
#
loop_
_entity_poly.entity_id
_entity_poly.type
_entity_poly.pdbx_seq_one_letter_code
_entity_poly.pdbx_strand_id
1 'polypeptide(L)' 'NLEYFGVVRFFFRPDEHDRFQSKCIRISNTATARSLVNVLVEKFHPDLNVLTTGRYALYEYHQASGGKLDFDT' A
#
# COMPACT_ATOMS: atom_id res chain seq x y z
N ASN A 1 14.12 17.52 -16.74
CA ASN A 1 12.93 16.72 -16.38
C ASN A 1 12.39 17.27 -15.07
N LEU A 2 11.13 17.68 -15.00
CA LEU A 2 10.54 18.19 -13.75
C LEU A 2 10.12 17.01 -12.88
N GLU A 3 10.61 16.95 -11.65
CA GLU A 3 10.25 15.94 -10.66
C GLU A 3 9.23 16.52 -9.67
N TYR A 4 8.14 15.79 -9.48
CA TYR A 4 7.04 16.18 -8.59
C TYR A 4 6.90 15.18 -7.47
N PHE A 5 6.57 15.67 -6.28
CA PHE A 5 6.42 14.84 -5.09
C PHE A 5 5.01 14.92 -4.51
N GLY A 6 4.45 13.75 -4.20
CA GLY A 6 3.18 13.61 -3.48
C GLY A 6 3.36 12.81 -2.20
N VAL A 7 2.35 12.80 -1.33
CA VAL A 7 2.29 11.92 -0.16
C VAL A 7 1.15 10.93 -0.36
N VAL A 8 1.46 9.64 -0.28
CA VAL A 8 0.48 8.56 -0.43
C VAL A 8 0.46 7.72 0.84
N ARG A 9 -0.74 7.34 1.28
CA ARG A 9 -0.97 6.42 2.39
C ARG A 9 -1.14 5.01 1.86
N PHE A 10 -0.27 4.10 2.29
CA PHE A 10 -0.34 2.67 2.01
C PHE A 10 -0.91 1.93 3.21
N PHE A 11 -1.68 0.90 2.92
CA PHE A 11 -2.24 -0.01 3.91
C PHE A 11 -1.67 -1.40 3.69
N PHE A 12 -1.35 -2.08 4.79
CA PHE A 12 -0.85 -3.45 4.77
C PHE A 12 -1.58 -4.25 5.86
N ARG A 13 -1.96 -5.48 5.50
CA ARG A 13 -2.57 -6.44 6.42
C ARG A 13 -1.88 -7.80 6.22
N PRO A 14 -1.14 -8.32 7.21
CA PRO A 14 -0.40 -9.57 7.09
C PRO A 14 -1.33 -10.79 6.90
N ASP A 15 -2.44 -10.81 7.64
CA ASP A 15 -3.43 -11.89 7.66
C ASP A 15 -4.85 -11.31 7.65
N GLU A 16 -5.84 -12.02 7.13
CA GLU A 16 -7.23 -11.53 7.05
C GLU A 16 -7.82 -11.12 8.41
N HIS A 17 -7.36 -11.75 9.48
CA HIS A 17 -7.81 -11.48 10.85
C HIS A 17 -7.00 -10.40 11.58
N ASP A 18 -5.89 -9.94 10.99
CA ASP A 18 -5.05 -8.92 11.60
C ASP A 18 -5.55 -7.49 11.35
N ARG A 19 -5.09 -6.57 12.21
CA ARG A 19 -5.36 -5.14 12.04
C ARG A 19 -4.57 -4.58 10.86
N PHE A 20 -5.22 -3.72 10.09
CA PHE A 20 -4.54 -2.92 9.08
C PHE A 20 -3.49 -2.02 9.74
N GLN A 21 -2.28 -2.03 9.18
CA GLN A 21 -1.27 -1.04 9.46
C GLN A 21 -1.22 -0.04 8.30
N SER A 22 -0.89 1.22 8.58
CA SER A 22 -0.73 2.22 7.52
C SER A 22 0.56 3.03 7.66
N LYS A 23 1.13 3.41 6.51
CA LYS A 23 2.30 4.29 6.43
C LYS A 23 2.07 5.32 5.33
N CYS A 24 2.33 6.58 5.65
CA CYS A 24 2.41 7.63 4.64
C CYS A 24 3.86 7.76 4.18
N ILE A 25 4.09 7.78 2.87
CA ILE A 25 5.42 8.03 2.29
C ILE A 25 5.34 9.12 1.24
N ARG A 26 6.40 9.91 1.13
CA ARG A 26 6.60 10.83 0.02
C ARG A 26 7.05 10.02 -1.19
N ILE A 27 6.39 10.22 -2.33
CA ILE A 27 6.70 9.54 -3.59
C ILE A 27 6.99 10.56 -4.68
N SER A 28 7.88 10.20 -5.60
CA SER A 28 8.14 10.95 -6.84
C SER A 28 7.20 10.46 -7.95
N ASN A 29 6.85 11.32 -8.90
CA ASN A 29 6.14 10.92 -10.12
C ASN A 29 6.94 9.96 -11.00
N THR A 30 8.24 9.77 -10.72
CA THR A 30 9.12 8.81 -11.40
C THR A 30 9.39 7.55 -10.57
N ALA A 31 8.80 7.45 -9.37
CA ALA A 31 8.97 6.28 -8.52
C ALA A 31 8.36 5.02 -9.15
N THR A 32 9.07 3.90 -9.04
CA THR A 32 8.58 2.60 -9.55
C THR A 32 7.86 1.83 -8.45
N ALA A 33 6.92 0.95 -8.81
CA ALA A 33 6.30 0.06 -7.83
C ALA A 33 7.34 -0.76 -7.05
N ARG A 34 8.42 -1.21 -7.71
CA ARG A 34 9.52 -1.94 -7.06
C ARG A 34 10.21 -1.11 -5.98
N SER A 35 10.57 0.14 -6.27
CA SER A 35 11.23 1.01 -5.29
C SER A 35 10.30 1.35 -4.12
N LEU A 36 9.00 1.53 -4.38
CA LEU A 36 8.00 1.78 -3.34
C LEU A 36 7.80 0.56 -2.43
N VAL A 37 7.73 -0.64 -2.99
CA VAL A 37 7.64 -1.89 -2.20
C VAL A 37 8.82 -2.01 -1.25
N ASN A 38 10.06 -1.81 -1.72
CA ASN A 38 11.24 -1.92 -0.86
C ASN A 38 11.18 -0.95 0.34
N VAL A 39 10.81 0.31 0.10
CA VAL A 39 10.64 1.32 1.16
C VAL A 39 9.54 0.93 2.15
N LEU A 40 8.43 0.38 1.66
CA LEU A 40 7.31 -0.02 2.52
C LEU A 40 7.67 -1.26 3.35
N VAL A 41 8.35 -2.26 2.78
CA VAL A 41 8.85 -3.44 3.49
C VAL A 41 9.76 -3.01 4.64
N GLU A 42 10.72 -2.12 4.41
CA GLU A 42 11.58 -1.58 5.47
C GLU A 42 10.80 -0.88 6.58
N LYS A 43 9.72 -0.17 6.23
CA LYS A 43 8.89 0.57 7.20
C LYS A 43 7.92 -0.30 7.99
N PHE A 44 7.44 -1.39 7.42
CA PHE A 44 6.51 -2.32 8.07
C PHE A 44 7.24 -3.47 8.77
N HIS A 45 8.36 -3.92 8.23
CA HIS A 45 9.13 -5.07 8.69
C HIS A 45 10.64 -4.82 8.55
N PRO A 46 11.23 -3.96 9.39
CA PRO A 46 12.67 -3.66 9.34
C PRO A 46 13.54 -4.93 9.46
N ASP A 47 13.06 -5.93 10.20
CA ASP A 47 13.77 -7.19 10.45
C ASP A 47 13.73 -8.19 9.28
N LEU A 48 12.85 -7.98 8.29
CA LEU A 48 12.60 -8.95 7.21
C LEU A 48 13.13 -8.52 5.84
N ASN A 49 13.81 -7.37 5.74
CA ASN A 49 14.21 -6.74 4.48
C ASN A 49 15.01 -7.67 3.54
N VAL A 50 15.85 -8.56 4.09
CA VAL A 50 16.68 -9.50 3.31
C VAL A 50 15.90 -10.75 2.84
N LEU A 51 14.75 -11.07 3.44
CA LEU A 51 14.02 -12.33 3.23
C LEU A 51 12.75 -12.19 2.37
N THR A 52 12.41 -10.98 1.90
CA THR A 52 11.09 -10.71 1.31
C THR A 52 11.11 -10.19 -0.12
N THR A 53 12.27 -10.20 -0.79
CA THR A 53 12.37 -9.77 -2.18
C THR A 53 11.40 -10.58 -3.06
N GLY A 54 10.49 -9.88 -3.75
CA GLY A 54 9.52 -10.50 -4.66
C GLY A 54 8.26 -11.10 -4.01
N ARG A 55 8.10 -11.03 -2.69
CA ARG A 55 6.90 -11.54 -1.98
C ARG A 55 5.79 -10.52 -1.80
N TYR A 56 6.03 -9.26 -2.15
CA TYR A 56 5.07 -8.18 -1.99
C TYR A 56 4.76 -7.51 -3.33
N ALA A 57 3.51 -7.12 -3.48
CA ALA A 57 3.00 -6.36 -4.61
C ALA A 57 2.13 -5.22 -4.10
N LEU A 58 1.97 -4.19 -4.94
CA LEU A 58 1.03 -3.09 -4.68
C LEU A 58 -0.24 -3.34 -5.45
N TYR A 59 -1.38 -3.10 -4.79
CA TYR A 59 -2.70 -3.16 -5.39
C TYR A 59 -3.39 -1.81 -5.16
N GLU A 60 -4.07 -1.33 -6.19
CA GLU A 60 -5.01 -0.23 -6.02
C GLU A 60 -6.34 -0.79 -5.53
N TYR A 61 -6.84 -0.25 -4.42
CA TYR A 61 -8.17 -0.57 -3.93
C TYR A 61 -9.14 0.52 -4.37
N HIS A 62 -10.09 0.15 -5.22
CA HIS A 62 -11.20 0.99 -5.64
C HIS A 62 -12.44 0.49 -4.91
N GLN A 63 -13.07 1.33 -4.09
CA GLN A 63 -14.36 0.97 -3.48
C GLN A 63 -15.35 0.70 -4.61
N ALA A 64 -15.99 -0.47 -4.61
CA ALA A 64 -17.07 -0.72 -5.54
C ALA A 64 -18.17 0.31 -5.26
N SER A 65 -18.55 1.09 -6.27
CA SER A 65 -19.56 2.15 -6.19
C SER A 65 -21.01 1.63 -6.02
N GLY A 66 -21.18 0.35 -5.68
CA GLY A 66 -22.48 -0.27 -5.48
C GLY A 66 -23.08 0.16 -4.15
N GLY A 67 -24.03 1.11 -4.21
CA GLY A 67 -24.88 1.42 -3.07
C GLY A 67 -25.60 0.15 -2.61
N LYS A 68 -25.55 -0.11 -1.30
CA LYS A 68 -26.38 -1.14 -0.68
C LYS A 68 -27.84 -0.70 -0.85
N LEU A 69 -28.59 -1.39 -1.72
CA LEU A 69 -30.04 -1.28 -1.74
C LEU A 69 -30.55 -2.06 -0.53
N ASP A 70 -30.86 -1.35 0.54
CA ASP A 70 -31.69 -1.91 1.60
C ASP A 70 -33.06 -2.24 0.97
N PHE A 71 -33.48 -3.49 1.07
CA PHE A 71 -34.88 -3.83 0.83
C PHE A 71 -35.64 -3.28 2.02
N ASP A 72 -36.57 -2.36 1.77
CA ASP A 72 -37.48 -1.80 2.77
C ASP A 72 -38.00 -2.89 3.72
N THR A 73 -37.84 -2.69 5.02
CA THR A 73 -38.61 -3.39 6.07
C THR A 73 -39.22 -2.34 6.98
#